data_AF-A0A2E8V394-F1
#
_entry.id   AF-A0A2E8V394-F1
#
_cell.length_a   1.000
_cell.length_b   1.000
_cell.length_c   1.000
_cell.angle_alpha   90.00
_cell.angle_beta   90.00
_cell.angle_gamma   90.00
#
_symmetry.space_group_name_H-M   'P 1'
#
loop_
_entity.id
_entity.type
_entity.pdbx_description
1 polymer ?
#
loop_
_entity_poly.entity_id
_entity_poly.type
_entity_poly.pdbx_seq_one_letter_code
_entity_poly.pdbx_strand_id
1 'polypeptide(L)'
;MSQLERTWLTVDCDDFRHVPGQQGHPTRSKKNLEISTAELSQQFTAAMEGFGNWMKSHNHPVTLFVIADLFDSPHFTNWLSELLSTFSLRITIGCHGLSHRSWSAWPEDYDGFKQALSEATKIIKKRVGKNWRPWFRAPGGYIAPWMAKAIAESGFTVDTSVNPSWLVKRKTGEGNDWGKVRESISKAGLIEREWLNMWSLPVNGPALSIFPLSIISKIAWKKLPPILTTQQALEAPSNSEFKLSTVYWHLLDHGRKNGHWTPPISNKILVSGETKNTESLKTAN
;
A
#
# COMPACT_ATOMS: atom_id res chain seq x y z
N MET A 1 12.90 -1.72 -20.93
CA MET A 1 12.31 -1.88 -19.58
C MET A 1 12.89 -3.14 -19.00
N SER A 2 13.56 -3.07 -17.85
CA SER A 2 14.02 -4.27 -17.14
C SER A 2 12.82 -5.17 -16.87
N GLN A 3 12.92 -6.45 -17.22
CA GLN A 3 11.85 -7.41 -16.99
C GLN A 3 11.57 -7.49 -15.47
N LEU A 4 10.36 -7.15 -15.06
CA LEU A 4 9.93 -7.31 -13.66
C LEU A 4 9.75 -8.80 -13.39
N GLU A 5 10.25 -9.27 -12.25
CA GLU A 5 10.42 -10.70 -12.00
C GLU A 5 9.46 -11.23 -10.93
N ARG A 6 9.08 -10.39 -9.98
CA ARG A 6 8.18 -10.74 -8.88
C ARG A 6 7.15 -9.65 -8.62
N THR A 7 6.00 -10.04 -8.08
CA THR A 7 4.93 -9.11 -7.71
C THR A 7 4.88 -8.92 -6.20
N TRP A 8 4.90 -7.67 -5.76
CA TRP A 8 4.66 -7.27 -4.38
C TRP A 8 3.22 -6.77 -4.24
N LEU A 9 2.41 -7.51 -3.47
CA LEU A 9 1.02 -7.17 -3.17
C LEU A 9 0.96 -6.22 -1.98
N THR A 10 0.37 -5.05 -2.19
CA THR A 10 0.27 -4.03 -1.14
C THR A 10 -1.16 -3.49 -1.05
N VAL A 11 -1.59 -3.10 0.15
CA VAL A 11 -2.95 -2.61 0.39
C VAL A 11 -2.90 -1.36 1.26
N ASP A 12 -3.60 -0.31 0.85
CA ASP A 12 -3.75 0.91 1.65
C ASP A 12 -5.00 0.79 2.52
N CYS A 13 -4.86 0.96 3.83
CA CYS A 13 -5.97 0.81 4.78
C CYS A 13 -6.87 2.04 4.87
N ASP A 14 -7.28 2.60 3.73
CA ASP A 14 -8.03 3.85 3.67
C ASP A 14 -9.54 3.59 3.87
N ASP A 15 -10.11 4.03 5.00
CA ASP A 15 -11.58 4.22 5.12
C ASP A 15 -12.04 5.46 4.33
N PHE A 16 -13.35 5.60 4.08
CA PHE A 16 -13.99 6.74 3.42
C PHE A 16 -13.55 8.09 3.98
N ARG A 17 -13.33 8.21 5.29
CA ARG A 17 -12.85 9.46 5.90
C ARG A 17 -11.49 9.90 5.37
N HIS A 18 -10.65 8.94 4.96
CA HIS A 18 -9.31 9.18 4.43
C HIS A 18 -9.27 9.53 2.95
N VAL A 19 -10.38 9.46 2.21
CA VAL A 19 -10.32 9.89 0.81
C VAL A 19 -10.05 11.41 0.77
N PRO A 20 -9.23 11.92 -0.16
CA PRO A 20 -8.84 13.34 -0.17
C PRO A 20 -10.02 14.33 -0.27
N GLY A 21 -11.19 13.87 -0.74
CA GLY A 21 -12.42 14.67 -0.78
C GLY A 21 -13.09 14.87 0.59
N GLN A 22 -12.74 14.06 1.59
CA GLN A 22 -13.26 14.15 2.95
C GLN A 22 -12.25 14.83 3.87
N GLN A 23 -10.98 14.39 3.87
CA GLN A 23 -9.94 15.00 4.70
C GLN A 23 -8.57 15.06 4.01
N GLY A 24 -7.64 15.80 4.62
CA GLY A 24 -6.21 15.76 4.31
C GLY A 24 -5.74 16.61 3.11
N HIS A 25 -6.62 17.09 2.22
CA HIS A 25 -6.25 17.86 1.03
C HIS A 25 -6.82 19.29 1.05
N PRO A 26 -6.00 20.34 0.84
CA PRO A 26 -6.37 21.73 1.17
C PRO A 26 -7.59 22.26 0.42
N THR A 27 -7.76 21.86 -0.84
CA THR A 27 -8.82 22.37 -1.74
C THR A 27 -9.90 21.34 -2.08
N ARG A 28 -9.73 20.07 -1.68
CA ARG A 28 -10.66 18.98 -2.03
C ARG A 28 -11.51 18.55 -0.84
N SER A 29 -10.96 18.65 0.37
CA SER A 29 -11.65 18.25 1.58
C SER A 29 -12.81 19.19 1.90
N LYS A 30 -13.94 18.60 2.30
CA LYS A 30 -15.11 19.35 2.75
C LYS A 30 -14.85 19.89 4.17
N LYS A 31 -14.77 21.22 4.32
CA LYS A 31 -14.37 21.90 5.58
C LYS A 31 -15.30 21.70 6.78
N ASN A 32 -16.48 21.09 6.60
CA ASN A 32 -17.56 21.09 7.60
C ASN A 32 -17.95 19.70 8.15
N LEU A 33 -17.12 18.68 7.93
CA LEU A 33 -17.39 17.34 8.47
C LEU A 33 -16.37 17.05 9.57
N GLU A 34 -16.76 17.23 10.83
CA GLU A 34 -16.07 16.54 11.93
C GLU A 34 -16.37 15.04 11.78
N ILE A 35 -15.38 14.29 11.31
CA ILE A 35 -15.51 12.84 11.15
C ILE A 35 -14.79 12.18 12.32
N SER A 36 -15.54 11.47 13.16
CA SER A 36 -14.98 10.69 14.27
C SER A 36 -13.93 9.71 13.75
N THR A 37 -12.76 9.67 14.39
CA THR A 37 -11.70 8.69 14.06
C THR A 37 -11.98 7.31 14.65
N ALA A 38 -12.83 7.24 15.68
CA ALA A 38 -13.21 6.00 16.36
C ALA A 38 -14.25 5.18 15.57
N GLU A 39 -15.07 5.84 14.76
CA GLU A 39 -16.12 5.22 13.97
C GLU A 39 -15.61 4.83 12.58
N LEU A 40 -15.86 3.58 12.20
CA LEU A 40 -15.55 3.06 10.86
C LEU A 40 -16.80 3.08 10.00
N SER A 41 -16.63 3.32 8.71
CA SER A 41 -17.76 3.19 7.79
C SER A 41 -18.25 1.74 7.70
N GLN A 42 -19.54 1.57 7.41
CA GLN A 42 -20.13 0.25 7.20
C GLN A 42 -19.43 -0.52 6.07
N GLN A 43 -19.07 0.18 4.99
CA GLN A 43 -18.35 -0.46 3.88
C GLN A 43 -16.94 -0.90 4.31
N PHE A 44 -16.23 -0.11 5.11
CA PHE A 44 -14.91 -0.49 5.59
C PHE A 44 -14.98 -1.69 6.54
N THR A 45 -16.02 -1.76 7.36
CA THR A 45 -16.31 -2.95 8.18
C THR A 45 -16.53 -4.19 7.32
N ALA A 46 -17.39 -4.12 6.30
CA ALA A 46 -17.57 -5.22 5.36
C ALA A 46 -16.27 -5.57 4.59
N ALA A 47 -15.43 -4.56 4.35
CA ALA A 47 -14.15 -4.73 3.69
C ALA A 47 -13.12 -5.48 4.56
N MET A 48 -13.12 -5.24 5.88
CA MET A 48 -12.29 -5.96 6.84
C MET A 48 -12.59 -7.47 6.82
N GLU A 49 -13.87 -7.84 6.79
CA GLU A 49 -14.30 -9.24 6.64
C GLU A 49 -13.94 -9.81 5.27
N GLY A 50 -14.25 -9.07 4.20
CA GLY A 50 -13.94 -9.48 2.83
C GLY A 50 -12.44 -9.70 2.59
N PHE A 51 -11.59 -8.85 3.18
CA PHE A 51 -10.14 -9.02 3.14
C PHE A 51 -9.69 -10.28 3.88
N GLY A 52 -10.24 -10.53 5.08
CA GLY A 52 -9.95 -11.74 5.85
C GLY A 52 -10.33 -13.01 5.08
N ASN A 53 -11.48 -13.01 4.40
CA ASN A 53 -11.90 -14.12 3.55
C ASN A 53 -11.00 -14.30 2.34
N TRP A 54 -10.57 -13.21 1.71
CA TRP A 54 -9.61 -13.29 0.61
C TRP A 54 -8.25 -13.85 1.05
N MET A 55 -7.73 -13.44 2.21
CA MET A 55 -6.48 -13.99 2.78
C MET A 55 -6.55 -15.49 3.09
N LYS A 56 -7.74 -16.03 3.39
CA LYS A 56 -7.97 -17.49 3.53
C LYS A 56 -7.91 -18.23 2.19
N SER A 57 -8.14 -17.55 1.07
CA SER A 57 -8.25 -18.19 -0.26
C SER A 57 -6.91 -18.44 -0.96
N HIS A 58 -5.80 -17.94 -0.42
CA HIS A 58 -4.45 -18.10 -0.97
C HIS A 58 -3.39 -18.14 0.12
N ASN A 59 -2.15 -18.49 -0.23
CA ASN A 59 -1.00 -18.54 0.70
C ASN A 59 0.08 -17.48 0.43
N HIS A 60 -0.17 -16.55 -0.47
CA HIS A 60 0.74 -15.43 -0.74
C HIS A 60 0.77 -14.35 0.36
N PRO A 61 1.92 -13.68 0.52
CA PRO A 61 2.09 -12.56 1.45
C PRO A 61 1.52 -11.25 0.90
N VAL A 62 1.11 -10.37 1.81
CA VAL A 62 0.53 -9.06 1.54
C VAL A 62 1.09 -8.04 2.53
N THR A 63 1.42 -6.85 2.05
CA THR A 63 1.82 -5.72 2.90
C THR A 63 0.66 -4.76 3.08
N LEU A 64 0.28 -4.45 4.31
CA LEU A 64 -0.70 -3.41 4.60
C LEU A 64 0.03 -2.11 4.94
N PHE A 65 -0.33 -1.01 4.29
CA PHE A 65 0.08 0.33 4.66
C PHE A 65 -1.04 0.94 5.51
N VAL A 66 -0.75 1.13 6.80
CA VAL A 66 -1.75 1.49 7.82
C VAL A 66 -1.62 2.95 8.19
N ILE A 67 -2.76 3.63 8.26
CA ILE A 67 -2.89 5.00 8.79
C ILE A 67 -3.03 4.87 10.31
N ALA A 68 -2.21 5.60 11.07
CA ALA A 68 -2.13 5.38 12.51
C ALA A 68 -3.42 5.74 13.27
N ASP A 69 -4.19 6.73 12.81
CA ASP A 69 -5.46 7.12 13.44
C ASP A 69 -6.56 6.04 13.37
N LEU A 70 -6.42 5.01 12.52
CA LEU A 70 -7.33 3.86 12.52
C LEU A 70 -7.31 3.12 13.86
N PHE A 71 -6.21 3.22 14.62
CA PHE A 71 -6.10 2.65 15.96
C PHE A 71 -6.90 3.40 17.03
N ASP A 72 -7.52 4.53 16.69
CA ASP A 72 -8.53 5.16 17.55
C ASP A 72 -9.82 4.32 17.59
N SER A 73 -10.05 3.48 16.57
CA SER A 73 -11.16 2.53 16.56
C SER A 73 -10.77 1.22 17.27
N PRO A 74 -11.46 0.84 18.35
CA PRO A 74 -11.29 -0.48 18.97
C PRO A 74 -11.62 -1.61 18.00
N HIS A 75 -12.59 -1.38 17.09
CA HIS A 75 -13.00 -2.37 16.10
C HIS A 75 -11.86 -2.70 15.14
N PHE A 76 -11.22 -1.68 14.54
CA PHE A 76 -10.06 -1.89 13.68
C PHE A 76 -8.89 -2.52 14.44
N THR A 77 -8.66 -2.06 15.67
CA THR A 77 -7.57 -2.58 16.52
C THR A 77 -7.73 -4.08 16.78
N ASN A 78 -8.93 -4.52 17.16
CA ASN A 78 -9.23 -5.93 17.41
C ASN A 78 -9.14 -6.75 16.13
N TRP A 79 -9.74 -6.28 15.03
CA TRP A 79 -9.66 -6.93 13.73
C TRP A 79 -8.22 -7.14 13.27
N LEU A 80 -7.38 -6.11 13.33
CA LEU A 80 -5.99 -6.23 12.90
C LEU A 80 -5.20 -7.20 13.79
N SER A 81 -5.47 -7.21 15.09
CA SER A 81 -4.87 -8.17 16.02
C SER A 81 -5.23 -9.62 15.66
N GLU A 82 -6.50 -9.90 15.37
CA GLU A 82 -6.97 -11.23 14.92
C GLU A 82 -6.42 -11.63 13.55
N LEU A 83 -6.35 -10.67 12.63
CA LEU A 83 -5.76 -10.87 11.31
C LEU A 83 -4.28 -11.25 11.43
N LEU A 84 -3.53 -10.55 12.29
CA LEU A 84 -2.11 -10.82 12.53
C LEU A 84 -1.90 -12.12 13.32
N SER A 85 -2.79 -12.49 14.24
CA SER A 85 -2.68 -13.79 14.92
C SER A 85 -2.86 -14.96 13.95
N THR A 86 -3.75 -14.80 12.97
CA THR A 86 -4.06 -15.84 11.97
C THR A 86 -3.03 -15.89 10.84
N PHE A 87 -2.56 -14.74 10.35
CA PHE A 87 -1.74 -14.64 9.13
C PHE A 87 -0.38 -13.99 9.35
N SER A 88 0.18 -14.05 10.56
CA SER A 88 1.42 -13.34 10.94
C SER A 88 2.58 -13.53 9.95
N LEU A 89 2.76 -14.73 9.40
CA LEU A 89 3.86 -15.02 8.46
C LEU A 89 3.62 -14.48 7.04
N ARG A 90 2.38 -14.08 6.73
CA ARG A 90 1.94 -13.62 5.42
C ARG A 90 1.62 -12.13 5.40
N ILE A 91 1.61 -11.45 6.53
CA ILE A 91 1.29 -10.02 6.60
C ILE A 91 2.51 -9.24 7.09
N THR A 92 2.88 -8.20 6.35
CA THR A 92 3.78 -7.15 6.84
C THR A 92 3.05 -5.82 6.90
N ILE A 93 3.47 -4.94 7.80
CA ILE A 93 2.82 -3.65 8.04
C ILE A 93 3.82 -2.51 7.79
N GLY A 94 3.50 -1.63 6.85
CA GLY A 94 4.17 -0.36 6.63
C GLY A 94 3.33 0.82 7.12
N CYS A 95 3.93 2.02 7.11
CA CYS A 95 3.29 3.26 7.53
C CYS A 95 2.61 3.97 6.36
N HIS A 96 1.36 4.37 6.54
CA HIS A 96 0.61 5.23 5.63
C HIS A 96 0.31 6.62 6.23
N GLY A 97 1.17 7.07 7.16
CA GLY A 97 1.03 8.36 7.84
C GLY A 97 0.09 8.33 9.06
N LEU A 98 -0.13 9.51 9.65
CA LEU A 98 -0.90 9.67 10.89
C LEU A 98 -2.41 9.74 10.63
N SER A 99 -2.86 10.67 9.78
CA SER A 99 -4.27 10.98 9.53
C SER A 99 -4.62 11.14 8.04
N HIS A 100 -3.79 10.57 7.16
CA HIS A 100 -3.89 10.67 5.70
C HIS A 100 -3.79 12.10 5.12
N ARG A 101 -3.05 13.01 5.77
CA ARG A 101 -2.73 14.34 5.20
C ARG A 101 -1.97 14.20 3.87
N SER A 102 -2.48 14.82 2.80
CA SER A 102 -1.85 14.87 1.48
C SER A 102 -0.72 15.90 1.45
N TRP A 103 0.39 15.61 2.12
CA TRP A 103 1.47 16.57 2.43
C TRP A 103 1.97 17.41 1.25
N SER A 104 2.24 16.80 0.09
CA SER A 104 2.73 17.54 -1.07
C SER A 104 1.71 18.49 -1.71
N ALA A 105 0.43 18.41 -1.34
CA ALA A 105 -0.59 19.36 -1.78
C ALA A 105 -0.61 20.65 -0.93
N TRP A 106 0.00 20.63 0.25
CA TRP A 106 0.17 21.79 1.13
C TRP A 106 1.53 22.46 0.86
N PRO A 107 1.74 23.70 1.36
CA PRO A 107 3.07 24.26 1.49
C PRO A 107 4.00 23.30 2.25
N GLU A 108 5.29 23.37 1.95
CA GLU A 108 6.31 22.57 2.62
C GLU A 108 6.26 22.78 4.14
N ASP A 109 6.23 21.65 4.86
CA ASP A 109 6.11 21.60 6.32
C ASP A 109 6.95 20.40 6.80
N TYR A 110 8.27 20.57 6.72
CA TYR A 110 9.24 19.50 7.00
C TYR A 110 9.09 18.95 8.43
N ASP A 111 9.08 19.84 9.42
CA ASP A 111 9.02 19.46 10.83
C ASP A 111 7.67 18.85 11.19
N GLY A 112 6.56 19.43 10.71
CA GLY A 112 5.23 18.85 10.91
C GLY A 112 5.10 17.47 10.29
N PHE A 113 5.66 17.25 9.09
CA PHE A 113 5.66 15.93 8.45
C PHE A 113 6.50 14.93 9.25
N LYS A 114 7.71 15.31 9.66
CA LYS A 114 8.60 14.45 10.47
C LYS A 114 7.98 14.09 11.82
N GLN A 115 7.33 15.05 12.48
CA GLN A 115 6.60 14.81 13.72
C GLN A 115 5.46 13.80 13.50
N ALA A 116 4.66 13.98 12.45
CA ALA A 116 3.57 13.06 12.12
C ALA A 116 4.07 11.64 11.81
N LEU A 117 5.21 11.50 11.11
CA LEU A 117 5.84 10.20 10.86
C LEU A 117 6.33 9.53 12.14
N SER A 118 6.93 10.29 13.05
CA SER A 118 7.41 9.79 14.35
C SER A 118 6.25 9.26 15.18
N GLU A 119 5.16 10.03 15.27
CA GLU A 119 3.95 9.64 16.00
C GLU A 119 3.28 8.42 15.38
N ALA A 120 3.05 8.43 14.07
CA ALA A 120 2.47 7.29 13.36
C ALA A 120 3.29 6.02 13.56
N THR A 121 4.62 6.11 13.45
CA THR A 121 5.53 4.99 13.68
C THR A 121 5.42 4.44 15.10
N LYS A 122 5.38 5.32 16.12
CA LYS A 122 5.21 4.92 17.52
C LYS A 122 3.91 4.15 17.73
N ILE A 123 2.80 4.66 17.19
CA ILE A 123 1.48 4.03 17.31
C ILE A 123 1.47 2.67 16.61
N ILE A 124 1.83 2.63 15.32
CA ILE A 124 1.73 1.42 14.50
C ILE A 124 2.67 0.34 15.06
N LYS A 125 3.95 0.66 15.32
CA LYS A 125 4.94 -0.30 15.82
C LYS A 125 4.51 -0.92 17.15
N LYS A 126 3.92 -0.13 18.05
CA LYS A 126 3.39 -0.63 19.33
C LYS A 126 2.27 -1.64 19.13
N ARG A 127 1.42 -1.47 18.12
CA ARG A 127 0.23 -2.30 17.87
C ARG A 127 0.54 -3.57 17.08
N VAL A 128 1.47 -3.52 16.14
CA VAL A 128 1.70 -4.63 15.18
C VAL A 128 2.97 -5.44 15.44
N GLY A 129 3.83 -5.00 16.36
CA GLY A 129 4.98 -5.75 16.84
C GLY A 129 5.91 -6.22 15.71
N LYS A 130 6.17 -7.54 15.65
CA LYS A 130 7.12 -8.15 14.70
C LYS A 130 6.71 -8.01 13.22
N ASN A 131 5.45 -7.70 12.94
CA ASN A 131 4.94 -7.51 11.59
C ASN A 131 5.30 -6.13 11.02
N TRP A 132 5.77 -5.19 11.86
CA TRP A 132 6.23 -3.87 11.45
C TRP A 132 7.42 -3.94 10.49
N ARG A 133 7.39 -3.14 9.44
CA ARG A 133 8.52 -2.89 8.56
C ARG A 133 8.72 -1.37 8.43
N PRO A 134 9.96 -0.88 8.38
CA PRO A 134 10.27 0.54 8.19
C PRO A 134 10.07 0.92 6.71
N TRP A 135 8.86 0.73 6.21
CA TRP A 135 8.44 1.05 4.85
C TRP A 135 7.33 2.08 4.90
N PHE A 136 7.40 3.04 3.99
CA PHE A 136 6.49 4.17 3.93
C PHE A 136 5.74 4.22 2.61
N ARG A 137 4.49 4.68 2.69
CA ARG A 137 3.68 5.09 1.54
C ARG A 137 3.00 6.40 1.88
N ALA A 138 3.17 7.41 1.04
CA ALA A 138 2.56 8.70 1.22
C ALA A 138 1.03 8.62 1.06
N PRO A 139 0.25 9.22 1.97
CA PRO A 139 -1.20 9.35 1.86
C PRO A 139 -1.67 9.77 0.48
N GLY A 140 -2.52 8.95 -0.15
CA GLY A 140 -3.06 9.21 -1.48
C GLY A 140 -1.99 9.34 -2.58
N GLY A 141 -0.74 8.93 -2.36
CA GLY A 141 0.39 9.09 -3.27
C GLY A 141 0.89 10.53 -3.43
N TYR A 142 0.60 11.41 -2.48
CA TYR A 142 1.05 12.80 -2.46
C TYR A 142 2.45 12.91 -1.84
N ILE A 143 3.49 12.87 -2.68
CA ILE A 143 4.89 12.89 -2.27
C ILE A 143 5.68 13.96 -3.03
N ALA A 144 6.40 14.83 -2.33
CA ALA A 144 7.25 15.88 -2.94
C ALA A 144 8.74 15.64 -2.63
N PRO A 145 9.67 16.24 -3.39
CA PRO A 145 11.10 15.99 -3.19
C PRO A 145 11.61 16.26 -1.77
N TRP A 146 11.13 17.32 -1.11
CA TRP A 146 11.51 17.70 0.25
C TRP A 146 11.17 16.62 1.31
N MET A 147 10.18 15.76 1.03
CA MET A 147 9.73 14.72 1.96
C MET A 147 10.74 13.58 2.11
N ALA A 148 11.57 13.33 1.09
CA ALA A 148 12.49 12.19 1.08
C ALA A 148 13.46 12.19 2.28
N LYS A 149 14.04 13.35 2.60
CA LYS A 149 14.93 13.50 3.75
C LYS A 149 14.22 13.24 5.07
N ALA A 150 13.00 13.77 5.25
CA ALA A 150 12.20 13.53 6.45
C ALA A 150 11.86 12.04 6.61
N ILE A 151 11.49 11.35 5.52
CA ILE A 151 11.20 9.91 5.52
C ILE A 151 12.44 9.11 5.97
N ALA A 152 13.60 9.39 5.40
CA ALA A 152 14.84 8.71 5.78
C ALA A 152 15.24 9.01 7.24
N GLU A 153 15.17 10.26 7.67
CA GLU A 153 15.48 10.66 9.06
C GLU A 153 14.49 10.09 10.08
N SER A 154 13.27 9.73 9.67
CA SER A 154 12.31 8.99 10.48
C SER A 154 12.59 7.48 10.55
N GLY A 155 13.66 7.00 9.92
CA GLY A 155 14.12 5.61 9.99
C GLY A 155 13.44 4.67 8.99
N PHE A 156 12.73 5.19 7.99
CA PHE A 156 12.23 4.39 6.89
C PHE A 156 13.36 4.02 5.92
N THR A 157 13.22 2.87 5.27
CA THR A 157 14.22 2.31 4.33
C THR A 157 13.65 2.16 2.92
N VAL A 158 12.33 2.11 2.80
CA VAL A 158 11.61 1.92 1.53
C VAL A 158 10.53 2.98 1.41
N ASP A 159 10.45 3.64 0.26
CA ASP A 159 9.28 4.39 -0.18
C ASP A 159 8.56 3.61 -1.29
N THR A 160 7.24 3.73 -1.32
CA THR A 160 6.40 3.20 -2.40
C THR A 160 5.27 4.16 -2.68
N SER A 161 5.64 5.40 -2.99
CA SER A 161 4.70 6.50 -3.24
C SER A 161 4.72 6.98 -4.69
N VAL A 162 5.74 6.61 -5.46
CA VAL A 162 5.89 7.05 -6.85
C VAL A 162 4.91 6.31 -7.75
N ASN A 163 4.06 7.08 -8.42
CA ASN A 163 3.23 6.59 -9.53
C ASN A 163 3.78 7.15 -10.84
N PRO A 164 4.49 6.37 -11.66
CA PRO A 164 5.16 6.84 -12.88
C PRO A 164 4.21 7.30 -14.01
N SER A 165 2.93 7.59 -13.73
CA SER A 165 1.99 8.13 -14.68
C SER A 165 1.96 9.67 -14.69
N TRP A 166 1.88 10.23 -15.89
CA TRP A 166 1.71 11.67 -16.11
C TRP A 166 0.38 12.20 -15.56
N LEU A 167 -0.69 11.38 -15.54
CA LEU A 167 -2.03 11.76 -15.07
C LEU A 167 -2.07 12.19 -13.60
N VAL A 168 -1.12 11.69 -12.81
CA VAL A 168 -1.03 11.97 -11.38
C VAL A 168 0.19 12.79 -11.01
N LYS A 169 0.88 13.39 -12.00
CA LYS A 169 2.04 14.26 -11.78
C LYS A 169 1.77 15.36 -10.74
N ARG A 170 0.55 15.94 -10.70
CA ARG A 170 0.18 16.94 -9.68
C ARG A 170 0.37 16.50 -8.23
N LYS A 171 0.46 15.19 -7.96
CA LYS A 171 0.74 14.65 -6.62
C LYS A 171 2.19 14.85 -6.18
N THR A 172 3.06 15.35 -7.06
CA THR A 172 4.47 15.64 -6.72
C THR A 172 4.68 16.99 -6.01
N GLY A 173 3.61 17.74 -5.78
CA GLY A 173 3.67 19.14 -5.38
C GLY A 173 3.94 20.07 -6.56
N GLU A 174 3.70 21.37 -6.34
CA GLU A 174 3.83 22.41 -7.37
C GLU A 174 5.27 22.50 -7.90
N GLY A 175 5.44 22.71 -9.21
CA GLY A 175 6.76 22.84 -9.85
C GLY A 175 7.60 21.56 -9.92
N ASN A 176 7.07 20.42 -9.44
CA ASN A 176 7.80 19.15 -9.37
C ASN A 176 7.33 18.12 -10.41
N ASP A 177 8.07 17.02 -10.48
CA ASP A 177 7.77 15.85 -11.29
C ASP A 177 8.32 14.58 -10.63
N TRP A 178 7.98 13.42 -11.21
CA TRP A 178 8.43 12.13 -10.70
C TRP A 178 9.94 11.92 -10.80
N GLY A 179 10.63 12.61 -11.71
CA GLY A 179 12.10 12.55 -11.81
C GLY A 179 12.76 13.18 -10.57
N LYS A 180 12.33 14.38 -10.20
CA LYS A 180 12.80 15.06 -8.98
C LYS A 180 12.51 14.27 -7.71
N VAL A 181 11.35 13.63 -7.63
CA VAL A 181 10.99 12.77 -6.48
C VAL A 181 11.91 11.55 -6.41
N ARG A 182 12.16 10.84 -7.52
CA ARG A 182 13.11 9.71 -7.54
C ARG A 182 14.50 10.13 -7.12
N GLU A 183 14.98 11.25 -7.65
CA GLU A 183 16.30 11.78 -7.35
C GLU A 183 16.42 12.08 -5.85
N SER A 184 15.41 12.70 -5.23
CA SER A 184 15.46 13.00 -3.80
C SER A 184 15.36 11.75 -2.93
N ILE A 185 14.53 10.77 -3.29
CA ILE A 185 14.43 9.47 -2.60
C ILE A 185 15.77 8.74 -2.65
N SER A 186 16.39 8.67 -3.83
CA SER A 186 17.71 8.06 -4.01
C SER A 186 18.80 8.81 -3.22
N LYS A 187 18.83 10.14 -3.28
CA LYS A 187 19.76 10.98 -2.50
C LYS A 187 19.61 10.82 -1.00
N ALA A 188 18.39 10.55 -0.52
CA ALA A 188 18.11 10.28 0.89
C ALA A 188 18.47 8.85 1.31
N GLY A 189 18.96 7.99 0.41
CA GLY A 189 19.34 6.61 0.69
C GLY A 189 18.15 5.65 0.83
N LEU A 190 16.97 6.04 0.36
CA LEU A 190 15.76 5.22 0.37
C LEU A 190 15.70 4.34 -0.89
N ILE A 191 15.13 3.15 -0.76
CA ILE A 191 14.80 2.30 -1.90
C ILE A 191 13.38 2.62 -2.36
N GLU A 192 13.24 3.06 -3.61
CA GLU A 192 11.92 3.30 -4.21
C GLU A 192 11.33 2.02 -4.80
N ARG A 193 10.04 1.79 -4.54
CA ARG A 193 9.23 0.74 -5.13
C ARG A 193 8.02 1.33 -5.84
N GLU A 194 8.30 1.87 -7.02
CA GLU A 194 7.30 2.51 -7.87
C GLU A 194 6.12 1.59 -8.17
N TRP A 195 4.94 2.19 -8.26
CA TRP A 195 3.75 1.46 -8.64
C TRP A 195 3.79 1.06 -10.11
N LEU A 196 3.28 -0.13 -10.39
CA LEU A 196 3.07 -0.60 -11.76
C LEU A 196 2.26 0.44 -12.56
N ASN A 197 2.70 0.69 -13.79
CA ASN A 197 1.95 1.44 -14.80
C ASN A 197 1.85 0.60 -16.08
N MET A 198 0.98 1.02 -16.99
CA MET A 198 0.92 0.46 -18.35
C MET A 198 0.74 1.61 -19.31
N TRP A 199 1.63 1.75 -20.29
CA TRP A 199 1.62 2.86 -21.26
C TRP A 199 1.55 4.24 -20.59
N SER A 200 2.30 4.41 -19.49
CA SER A 200 2.31 5.63 -18.67
C SER A 200 0.95 5.99 -18.02
N LEU A 201 0.01 5.05 -17.96
CA LEU A 201 -1.27 5.18 -17.25
C LEU A 201 -1.23 4.41 -15.92
N PRO A 202 -1.91 4.91 -14.88
CA PRO A 202 -2.00 4.20 -13.61
C PRO A 202 -2.83 2.93 -13.79
N VAL A 203 -2.39 1.82 -13.17
CA VAL A 203 -3.12 0.55 -13.20
C VAL A 203 -3.50 0.01 -11.83
N ASN A 204 -3.24 0.78 -10.78
CA ASN A 204 -3.45 0.41 -9.39
C ASN A 204 -4.54 1.25 -8.73
N GLY A 205 -5.00 0.81 -7.56
CA GLY A 205 -5.96 1.53 -6.73
C GLY A 205 -7.21 1.94 -7.51
N PRO A 206 -7.57 3.25 -7.56
CA PRO A 206 -8.79 3.70 -8.21
C PRO A 206 -8.91 3.30 -9.69
N ALA A 207 -7.78 3.16 -10.38
CA ALA A 207 -7.75 2.82 -11.81
C ALA A 207 -8.42 1.47 -12.11
N LEU A 208 -8.45 0.54 -11.15
CA LEU A 208 -9.12 -0.76 -11.27
C LEU A 208 -10.64 -0.66 -11.49
N SER A 209 -11.24 0.49 -11.13
CA SER A 209 -12.69 0.73 -11.23
C SER A 209 -13.10 1.83 -12.20
N ILE A 210 -12.22 2.76 -12.56
CA ILE A 210 -12.59 3.93 -13.38
C ILE A 210 -12.53 3.56 -14.87
N PHE A 211 -13.64 3.66 -15.60
CA PHE A 211 -13.61 3.49 -17.06
C PHE A 211 -13.02 4.73 -17.76
N PRO A 212 -12.14 4.59 -18.78
CA PRO A 212 -11.68 3.34 -19.39
C PRO A 212 -10.43 2.71 -18.73
N LEU A 213 -9.81 3.37 -17.73
CA LEU A 213 -8.59 2.89 -17.06
C LEU A 213 -8.72 1.46 -16.50
N SER A 214 -9.92 1.05 -16.09
CA SER A 214 -10.19 -0.28 -15.53
C SER A 214 -9.95 -1.41 -16.52
N ILE A 215 -10.12 -1.17 -17.81
CA ILE A 215 -9.82 -2.15 -18.86
C ILE A 215 -8.31 -2.40 -18.91
N ILE A 216 -7.54 -1.32 -19.02
CA ILE A 216 -6.07 -1.34 -19.07
C ILE A 216 -5.51 -1.95 -17.77
N SER A 217 -6.06 -1.55 -16.63
CA SER A 217 -5.64 -2.03 -15.32
C SER A 217 -5.84 -3.54 -15.18
N LYS A 218 -7.00 -4.07 -15.58
CA LYS A 218 -7.26 -5.52 -15.57
C LYS A 218 -6.36 -6.28 -16.52
N ILE A 219 -5.99 -5.70 -17.67
CA ILE A 219 -5.02 -6.31 -18.60
C ILE A 219 -3.64 -6.38 -17.95
N ALA A 220 -3.18 -5.30 -17.30
CA ALA A 220 -1.90 -5.28 -16.59
C ALA A 220 -1.86 -6.32 -15.46
N TRP A 221 -2.92 -6.40 -14.65
CA TRP A 221 -3.00 -7.30 -13.51
C TRP A 221 -3.06 -8.78 -13.89
N LYS A 222 -3.69 -9.11 -15.03
CA LYS A 222 -3.69 -10.49 -15.57
C LYS A 222 -2.30 -10.96 -16.00
N LYS A 223 -1.37 -10.04 -16.27
CA LYS A 223 0.00 -10.30 -16.76
C LYS A 223 1.06 -10.13 -15.66
N LEU A 224 0.66 -10.05 -14.39
CA LEU A 224 1.61 -9.89 -13.30
C LEU A 224 2.62 -11.05 -13.25
N PRO A 225 3.90 -10.76 -12.94
CA PRO A 225 4.85 -11.81 -12.57
C PRO A 225 4.38 -12.61 -11.34
N PRO A 226 5.01 -13.77 -11.05
CA PRO A 226 4.72 -14.54 -9.85
C PRO A 226 4.81 -13.68 -8.58
N ILE A 227 3.89 -13.88 -7.65
CA ILE A 227 3.89 -13.15 -6.37
C ILE A 227 5.12 -13.59 -5.53
N LEU A 228 5.62 -12.67 -4.70
CA LEU A 228 6.65 -12.98 -3.71
C LEU A 228 6.23 -14.17 -2.83
N THR A 229 7.20 -14.98 -2.43
CA THR A 229 7.02 -15.92 -1.31
C THR A 229 7.04 -15.17 0.02
N THR A 230 6.59 -15.80 1.10
CA THR A 230 6.60 -15.21 2.45
C THR A 230 7.99 -14.74 2.87
N GLN A 231 9.03 -15.54 2.63
CA GLN A 231 10.41 -15.16 2.93
C GLN A 231 10.86 -13.95 2.10
N GLN A 232 10.63 -13.99 0.78
CA GLN A 232 10.99 -12.89 -0.11
C GLN A 232 10.28 -11.59 0.27
N ALA A 233 9.02 -11.67 0.73
CA ALA A 233 8.28 -10.49 1.16
C ALA A 233 8.89 -9.80 2.37
N LEU A 234 9.81 -10.42 3.13
CA LEU A 234 10.48 -9.77 4.25
C LEU A 234 11.67 -8.90 3.83
N GLU A 235 12.33 -9.26 2.73
CA GLU A 235 13.64 -8.71 2.34
C GLU A 235 13.58 -7.97 1.00
N ALA A 236 12.80 -8.48 0.04
CA ALA A 236 12.79 -7.98 -1.33
C ALA A 236 12.42 -6.49 -1.43
N PRO A 237 11.43 -5.94 -0.70
CA PRO A 237 11.15 -4.51 -0.75
C PRO A 237 12.35 -3.64 -0.39
N SER A 238 13.18 -4.07 0.57
CA SER A 238 14.39 -3.38 1.05
C SER A 238 15.68 -3.80 0.33
N ASN A 239 15.62 -4.55 -0.77
CA ASN A 239 16.80 -4.97 -1.52
C ASN A 239 16.72 -4.54 -3.00
N SER A 240 17.49 -3.53 -3.39
CA SER A 240 17.47 -2.92 -4.73
C SER A 240 17.66 -3.90 -5.89
N GLU A 241 18.30 -5.04 -5.68
CA GLU A 241 18.52 -6.07 -6.71
C GLU A 241 17.22 -6.76 -7.15
N PHE A 242 16.20 -6.78 -6.28
CA PHE A 242 14.90 -7.34 -6.64
C PHE A 242 14.14 -6.41 -7.60
N LYS A 243 13.79 -6.92 -8.77
CA LYS A 243 12.91 -6.23 -9.73
C LYS A 243 11.45 -6.55 -9.43
N LEU A 244 10.81 -5.65 -8.68
CA LEU A 244 9.44 -5.83 -8.20
C LEU A 244 8.42 -5.07 -9.06
N SER A 245 7.36 -5.78 -9.45
CA SER A 245 6.07 -5.18 -9.81
C SER A 245 5.32 -4.84 -8.53
N THR A 246 5.32 -3.58 -8.12
CA THR A 246 4.51 -3.13 -6.97
C THR A 246 3.09 -2.85 -7.42
N VAL A 247 2.14 -3.61 -6.89
CA VAL A 247 0.70 -3.36 -7.11
C VAL A 247 0.03 -2.97 -5.82
N TYR A 248 -0.97 -2.10 -5.93
CA TYR A 248 -1.76 -1.69 -4.77
C TYR A 248 -3.24 -1.55 -5.07
N TRP A 249 -4.05 -1.71 -4.03
CA TRP A 249 -5.48 -1.39 -3.98
C TRP A 249 -5.83 -0.98 -2.54
N HIS A 250 -7.07 -0.55 -2.29
CA HIS A 250 -7.45 -0.15 -0.94
C HIS A 250 -8.15 -1.29 -0.22
N LEU A 251 -8.00 -1.35 1.10
CA LEU A 251 -8.75 -2.28 1.94
C LEU A 251 -10.25 -2.12 1.67
N LEU A 252 -10.75 -0.89 1.62
CA LEU A 252 -12.14 -0.51 1.32
C LEU A 252 -12.70 -1.13 0.03
N ASP A 253 -11.84 -1.49 -0.94
CA ASP A 253 -12.28 -2.12 -2.18
C ASP A 253 -12.88 -3.52 -1.93
N HIS A 254 -12.44 -4.23 -0.88
CA HIS A 254 -13.02 -5.52 -0.47
C HIS A 254 -14.49 -5.40 -0.01
N GLY A 255 -14.92 -4.22 0.45
CA GLY A 255 -16.31 -3.99 0.86
C GLY A 255 -17.27 -3.87 -0.33
N ARG A 256 -16.75 -3.71 -1.55
CA ARG A 256 -17.59 -3.64 -2.76
C ARG A 256 -18.27 -4.98 -3.02
N LYS A 257 -19.42 -4.94 -3.70
CA LYS A 257 -20.24 -6.12 -3.99
C LYS A 257 -20.56 -6.89 -2.69
N ASN A 258 -20.95 -6.17 -1.63
CA ASN A 258 -21.29 -6.73 -0.32
C ASN A 258 -20.17 -7.62 0.25
N GLY A 259 -18.91 -7.16 0.22
CA GLY A 259 -17.79 -7.94 0.77
C GLY A 259 -17.18 -8.99 -0.18
N HIS A 260 -17.68 -9.13 -1.41
CA HIS A 260 -17.27 -10.18 -2.36
C HIS A 260 -16.29 -9.72 -3.43
N TRP A 261 -15.90 -8.45 -3.44
CA TRP A 261 -14.89 -7.99 -4.39
C TRP A 261 -13.50 -8.52 -4.02
N THR A 262 -12.78 -9.01 -5.03
CA THR A 262 -11.40 -9.45 -4.91
C THR A 262 -10.53 -8.77 -5.97
N PRO A 263 -9.23 -8.58 -5.69
CA PRO A 263 -8.30 -8.02 -6.67
C PRO A 263 -8.26 -8.89 -7.94
N PRO A 264 -8.19 -8.30 -9.15
CA PRO A 264 -8.26 -9.03 -10.42
C PRO A 264 -6.94 -9.73 -10.79
N ILE A 265 -6.35 -10.45 -9.83
CA ILE A 265 -5.17 -11.29 -10.03
C ILE A 265 -5.65 -12.63 -10.61
N SER A 266 -4.96 -13.13 -11.63
CA SER A 266 -5.37 -14.40 -12.24
C SER A 266 -5.18 -15.58 -11.27
N ASN A 267 -6.11 -16.55 -11.30
CA ASN A 267 -5.99 -17.77 -10.49
C ASN A 267 -4.70 -18.53 -10.77
N LYS A 268 -4.20 -18.50 -12.02
CA LYS A 268 -2.90 -19.09 -12.37
C LYS A 268 -1.79 -18.51 -11.49
N ILE A 269 -1.77 -17.20 -11.26
CA ILE A 269 -0.77 -16.54 -10.44
C ILE A 269 -1.00 -16.85 -8.95
N LEU A 270 -2.24 -16.77 -8.46
CA LEU A 270 -2.59 -17.00 -7.06
C LEU A 270 -2.41 -18.45 -6.58
N VAL A 271 -2.51 -19.43 -7.47
CA VAL A 271 -2.44 -20.88 -7.13
C VAL A 271 -1.06 -21.48 -7.46
N SER A 272 -0.28 -20.88 -8.37
CA SER A 272 1.02 -21.41 -8.81
C SER A 272 2.13 -21.49 -7.74
N GLY A 273 1.85 -21.12 -6.49
CA GLY A 273 2.81 -21.15 -5.39
C GLY A 273 3.06 -22.52 -4.74
N GLU A 274 2.28 -23.56 -5.03
CA GLU A 274 2.29 -24.82 -4.24
C GLU A 274 2.79 -26.08 -4.96
N THR A 275 2.87 -26.10 -6.29
CA THR A 275 3.02 -27.37 -7.04
C THR A 275 4.45 -27.84 -7.30
N LYS A 276 5.45 -27.49 -6.48
CA LYS A 276 6.83 -28.00 -6.69
C LYS A 276 7.43 -28.90 -5.61
N ASN A 277 6.73 -29.16 -4.50
CA ASN A 277 7.31 -29.94 -3.38
C ASN A 277 6.68 -31.31 -3.11
N THR A 278 5.84 -31.86 -3.98
CA THR A 278 5.20 -33.17 -3.75
C THR A 278 5.57 -34.29 -4.74
N GLU A 279 6.42 -34.03 -5.74
CA GLU A 279 6.83 -35.07 -6.72
C GLU A 279 8.13 -35.82 -6.36
N SER A 280 8.88 -35.42 -5.35
CA SER A 280 10.18 -36.05 -5.01
C SER A 280 10.13 -37.16 -3.94
N LEU A 281 8.95 -37.62 -3.52
CA LEU A 281 8.80 -38.74 -2.56
C LEU A 281 8.13 -39.99 -3.14
N LYS A 282 7.98 -40.09 -4.46
CA LYS A 282 7.55 -41.32 -5.13
C LYS A 282 8.62 -41.82 -6.08
N THR A 283 9.71 -42.36 -5.53
CA THR A 283 10.47 -43.51 -6.08
C THR A 283 11.68 -43.75 -5.20
N ALA A 284 11.52 -44.63 -4.21
CA ALA A 284 12.58 -45.46 -3.68
C ALA A 284 11.89 -46.72 -3.13
N ASN A 285 11.68 -47.67 -4.03
CA ASN A 285 11.51 -49.07 -3.68
C ASN A 285 12.91 -49.67 -3.48
#